data_AF-A0A480BYD4-F1
#
_entry.id   AF-A0A480BYD4-F1
#
_cell.length_a   1.000
_cell.length_b   1.000
_cell.length_c   1.000
_cell.angle_alpha   90.00
_cell.angle_beta   90.00
_cell.angle_gamma   90.00
#
_symmetry.space_group_name_H-M   'P 1'
#
loop_
_entity.id
_entity.type
_entity.pdbx_description
1 polymer ?
#
loop_
_entity_poly.entity_id
_entity_poly.type
_entity_poly.pdbx_seq_one_letter_code
_entity_poly.pdbx_strand_id
1 'polypeptide(L)' 'MTLAFVAIVCGLALLVWSADRFVEGSASTARHFGMPPLLIGMVIVGFGTSAPEMVVSALAASQG' A
#
# COMPACT_ATOMS: atom_id res chain seq x y z
N MET A 1 12.06 -14.78 -20.41
CA MET A 1 10.65 -14.96 -19.99
C MET A 1 10.52 -15.33 -18.52
N THR A 2 11.26 -16.32 -18.03
CA THR A 2 11.31 -16.69 -16.60
C THR A 2 11.69 -15.54 -15.67
N LEU A 3 12.74 -14.78 -16.00
CA LEU A 3 13.17 -13.61 -15.23
C LEU A 3 12.05 -12.55 -15.07
N ALA A 4 11.25 -12.33 -16.12
CA ALA A 4 10.15 -11.37 -16.08
C ALA A 4 9.04 -11.83 -15.12
N PHE A 5 8.67 -13.12 -15.16
CA PHE A 5 7.73 -13.69 -14.21
C PHE A 5 8.23 -13.60 -12.77
N VAL A 6 9.52 -13.89 -12.52
CA VAL A 6 10.13 -13.75 -11.19
C VAL A 6 10.08 -12.30 -10.73
N ALA A 7 10.43 -11.34 -11.60
CA ALA A 7 10.39 -9.93 -11.28
C ALA A 7 8.97 -9.45 -10.94
N ILE A 8 7.94 -9.90 -11.66
CA ILE A 8 6.54 -9.58 -11.37
C ILE A 8 6.13 -10.12 -10.00
N VAL A 9 6.40 -11.39 -9.72
CA VAL A 9 6.02 -12.02 -8.45
C VAL A 9 6.73 -11.35 -7.27
N CYS A 10 8.05 -11.15 -7.37
CA CYS A 10 8.83 -10.48 -6.34
C CYS A 10 8.40 -9.01 -6.16
N GLY A 11 8.16 -8.28 -7.25
CA GLY A 11 7.71 -6.90 -7.22
C GLY A 11 6.36 -6.73 -6.55
N LEU A 12 5.38 -7.57 -6.90
CA LEU A 12 4.06 -7.57 -6.27
C LEU A 12 4.14 -7.94 -4.78
N ALA A 13 4.94 -8.96 -4.43
CA ALA A 13 5.13 -9.34 -3.03
C ALA A 13 5.74 -8.19 -2.20
N LEU A 14 6.76 -7.52 -2.72
CA LEU A 14 7.38 -6.36 -2.07
C LEU A 14 6.42 -5.18 -1.96
N LEU A 15 5.61 -4.92 -3.00
CA LEU A 15 4.63 -3.84 -3.03
C LEU A 15 3.57 -4.03 -1.95
N VAL A 16 2.97 -5.22 -1.87
CA VAL A 16 1.94 -5.56 -0.86
C VAL A 16 2.54 -5.50 0.54
N TRP A 17 3.71 -6.11 0.75
CA TRP A 17 4.38 -6.07 2.06
C TRP A 17 4.70 -4.65 2.53
N SER A 18 5.14 -3.79 1.60
CA SER A 18 5.44 -2.38 1.89
C SER A 18 4.16 -1.60 2.21
N ALA A 19 3.06 -1.85 1.50
CA ALA A 19 1.78 -1.22 1.75
C ALA A 19 1.24 -1.58 3.14
N ASP A 20 1.27 -2.87 3.54
CA ASP A 20 0.86 -3.30 4.88
C ASP A 20 1.65 -2.58 5.98
N ARG A 21 2.98 -2.54 5.85
CA ARG A 21 3.86 -1.84 6.81
C ARG A 21 3.57 -0.33 6.87
N PHE A 22 3.31 0.29 5.73
CA PHE A 22 2.96 1.71 5.65
C PHE A 22 1.63 2.01 6.33
N VAL A 23 0.61 1.19 6.11
CA VAL A 23 -0.72 1.34 6.73
C VAL A 23 -0.65 1.16 8.24
N GLU A 24 0.07 0.14 8.70
CA GLU A 24 0.24 -0.19 10.11
C GLU A 24 1.01 0.92 10.84
N GLY A 25 2.09 1.44 10.23
CA GLY A 25 2.85 2.58 10.74
C GLY A 25 2.02 3.87 10.79
N SER A 26 1.25 4.15 9.74
CA SER A 26 0.35 5.31 9.66
C SER A 26 -0.75 5.23 10.72
N ALA A 27 -1.36 4.06 10.90
CA ALA A 27 -2.40 3.82 11.90
C ALA A 27 -1.86 3.90 13.34
N SER A 28 -0.61 3.45 13.57
CA SER A 28 0.08 3.61 14.86
C SER A 28 0.35 5.09 15.16
N THR A 29 0.81 5.83 14.16
CA THR A 29 1.07 7.27 14.26
C THR A 29 -0.22 8.04 14.57
N ALA A 30 -1.29 7.79 13.81
CA ALA A 30 -2.59 8.43 14.04
C ALA A 30 -3.17 8.12 15.42
N ARG A 31 -3.01 6.88 15.92
CA ARG A 31 -3.37 6.53 17.31
C ARG A 31 -2.57 7.34 18.33
N HIS A 32 -1.26 7.50 18.12
CA HIS A 32 -0.42 8.32 18.99
C HIS A 32 -0.86 9.79 19.05
N PHE A 33 -1.39 10.33 17.96
CA PHE A 33 -1.96 11.68 17.90
C PHE A 33 -3.42 11.77 18.40
N GLY A 34 -3.97 10.69 18.98
CA GLY A 34 -5.32 10.70 19.56
C GLY A 34 -6.45 10.62 18.54
N MET A 35 -6.18 10.21 17.29
CA MET A 35 -7.21 10.06 16.27
C MET A 35 -8.19 8.93 16.66
N PRO A 36 -9.52 9.14 16.54
CA PRO A 36 -10.53 8.11 16.79
C PRO A 36 -10.33 6.85 15.93
N PRO A 37 -10.49 5.63 16.48
CA PRO A 37 -10.31 4.38 15.73
C PRO A 37 -11.18 4.28 14.47
N LEU A 38 -12.38 4.85 14.50
CA LEU A 38 -13.28 4.91 13.34
C LEU A 38 -12.68 5.70 12.17
N LEU A 39 -12.04 6.84 12.44
CA LEU A 39 -11.41 7.65 11.40
C LEU A 39 -10.17 6.95 10.83
N ILE A 40 -9.41 6.26 11.67
CA ILE A 40 -8.26 5.45 11.23
C ILE A 40 -8.72 4.33 10.29
N GLY A 41 -9.80 3.62 10.65
CA GLY A 41 -10.37 2.57 9.80
C GLY A 41 -10.91 3.10 8.47
N MET A 42 -11.70 4.18 8.51
CA MET A 42 -12.31 4.73 7.30
C MET A 42 -11.31 5.38 6.35
N VAL A 43 -10.29 6.08 6.88
CA VAL A 43 -9.33 6.82 6.07
C VAL A 43 -8.06 6.01 5.84
N ILE A 44 -7.33 5.66 6.89
CA ILE A 44 -5.99 5.06 6.75
C ILE A 44 -6.09 3.63 6.21
N VAL A 45 -6.98 2.81 6.77
CA VAL A 45 -7.14 1.43 6.29
C VAL A 45 -7.86 1.40 4.94
N GLY A 46 -8.92 2.21 4.78
CA GLY A 46 -9.67 2.31 3.52
C GLY A 46 -8.81 2.72 2.32
N PHE A 47 -7.92 3.70 2.48
CA PHE A 47 -6.93 4.04 1.43
C PHE A 47 -5.79 3.02 1.37
N GLY A 48 -5.37 2.50 2.52
CA GLY A 48 -4.27 1.56 2.66
C GLY A 48 -4.40 0.30 1.82
N THR A 49 -5.59 -0.28 1.77
CA THR A 49 -5.86 -1.50 0.98
C THR A 49 -5.81 -1.27 -0.53
N SER A 50 -5.94 -0.02 -0.99
CA SER A 50 -5.88 0.35 -2.40
C SER A 50 -4.54 0.97 -2.81
N ALA A 51 -3.59 1.10 -1.87
CA ALA A 51 -2.30 1.72 -2.11
C ALA A 51 -1.45 0.98 -3.16
N PRO A 52 -1.39 -0.38 -3.17
CA PRO A 52 -0.72 -1.13 -4.23
C PRO A 52 -1.29 -0.85 -5.63
N GLU A 53 -2.62 -0.78 -5.74
CA GLU A 53 -3.33 -0.56 -7.00
C GLU A 53 -3.13 0.87 -7.51
N MET A 54 -3.16 1.86 -6.62
CA MET A 54 -2.81 3.26 -6.94
C MET A 54 -1.36 3.36 -7.42
N VAL A 55 -0.46 2.70 -6.67
CA VAL A 55 0.87 2.21 -7.04
C VAL A 55 1.09 1.98 -8.55
N VAL A 56 0.59 0.81 -8.93
CA VAL A 56 0.72 0.22 -10.24
C VAL A 56 0.00 1.05 -11.29
N SER A 57 -1.17 1.59 -10.98
CA SER A 57 -1.96 2.40 -11.92
C SER A 57 -1.24 3.69 -12.30
N ALA A 58 -0.64 4.39 -11.33
CA ALA A 58 0.15 5.60 -11.58
C ALA A 58 1.41 5.29 -12.41
N LEU A 59 2.12 4.21 -12.09
CA LEU A 59 3.30 3.78 -12.83
C LEU A 59 2.98 3.33 -14.25
N ALA A 60 1.85 2.64 -14.45
CA ALA A 60 1.39 2.23 -15.78
C ALA A 60 0.98 3.45 -16.62
N ALA A 61 0.28 4.41 -16.02
CA ALA A 61 -0.12 5.64 -16.69
C ALA A 61 1.08 6.54 -17.05
N SER A 62 2.19 6.50 -16.30
CA SER A 62 3.37 7.31 -16.62
C SER A 62 4.31 6.68 -17.65
N GLN A 63 4.23 5.36 -17.85
CA GLN A 63 5.08 4.59 -18.75
C GLN A 63 4.38 4.18 -20.06
N GLY A 64 3.04 4.29 -20.10
CA GLY A 64 2.23 4.15 -21.31
C GLY A 64 2.10 5.46 -22.07
#